data_AF-A0A318U083-F1
#
_entry.id   AF-A0A318U083-F1
#
_cell.length_a   1.000
_cell.length_b   1.000
_cell.length_c   1.000
_cell.angle_alpha   90.00
_cell.angle_beta   90.00
_cell.angle_gamma   90.00
#
_symmetry.space_group_name_H-M   'P 1'
#
loop_
_entity.id
_entity.type
_entity.pdbx_description
1 polymer ?
#
loop_
_entity_poly.entity_id
_entity_poly.type
_entity_poly.pdbx_seq_one_letter_code
_entity_poly.pdbx_strand_id
1 'polypeptide(L)'
;MQLKPPADELAEIRAEIARLRAREGELRALLLHDAAMPKIGRFHKVDLVTNRQRVFDPRLLPEEIRLDPAYTREKVTRVLRATRKGPTTQAETVELPALAPRIALRARLFAGQHPH
;
A
#
# COMPACT_ATOMS: atom_id res chain seq x y z
N MET A 1 -25.31 -13.44 -15.59
CA MET A 1 -24.69 -12.45 -14.69
C MET A 1 -23.19 -12.56 -14.86
N GLN A 2 -22.53 -11.56 -15.45
CA GLN A 2 -21.07 -11.58 -15.58
C GLN A 2 -20.47 -11.37 -14.18
N LEU A 3 -19.92 -12.44 -13.61
CA LEU A 3 -19.19 -12.41 -12.36
C LEU A 3 -17.83 -11.79 -12.62
N LYS A 4 -17.70 -10.53 -12.24
CA LYS A 4 -16.41 -9.85 -12.21
C LYS A 4 -15.46 -10.60 -11.26
N PRO A 5 -14.14 -10.69 -11.54
CA PRO A 5 -13.20 -11.26 -10.59
C PRO A 5 -13.29 -10.55 -9.23
N PRO A 6 -13.36 -11.28 -8.10
CA PRO A 6 -13.55 -10.67 -6.78
C PRO A 6 -12.51 -9.60 -6.41
N ALA A 7 -11.28 -9.74 -6.92
CA ALA A 7 -10.22 -8.76 -6.70
C ALA A 7 -10.51 -7.41 -7.39
N ASP A 8 -11.06 -7.44 -8.60
CA ASP A 8 -11.39 -6.24 -9.37
C ASP A 8 -12.65 -5.57 -8.81
N GLU A 9 -13.64 -6.35 -8.38
CA GLU A 9 -14.82 -5.84 -7.68
C GLU A 9 -14.43 -5.17 -6.36
N LEU A 10 -13.57 -5.82 -5.56
CA LEU A 10 -13.06 -5.24 -4.32
C LEU A 10 -12.30 -3.93 -4.56
N ALA A 11 -11.52 -3.84 -5.64
CA ALA A 11 -10.79 -2.63 -6.01
C ALA A 11 -11.74 -1.48 -6.34
N GLU A 12 -12.80 -1.74 -7.11
CA GLU A 12 -13.82 -0.74 -7.45
C GLU A 12 -14.60 -0.28 -6.22
N ILE A 13 -15.07 -1.21 -5.38
CA ILE A 13 -15.78 -0.88 -4.13
C ILE A 13 -14.88 -0.02 -3.23
N ARG A 14 -13.59 -0.33 -3.12
CA ARG A 14 -12.66 0.49 -2.33
C ARG A 14 -12.45 1.88 -2.92
N ALA A 15 -12.39 2.02 -4.24
CA ALA A 15 -12.31 3.31 -4.89
C ALA A 15 -13.58 4.15 -4.61
N GLU A 16 -14.75 3.52 -4.68
CA GLU A 16 -16.01 4.20 -4.39
C GLU A 16 -16.13 4.59 -2.91
N ILE A 17 -15.75 3.71 -1.98
CA ILE A 17 -15.67 4.04 -0.54
C ILE A 17 -14.71 5.22 -0.32
N ALA A 18 -13.56 5.24 -0.99
CA ALA A 18 -12.61 6.34 -0.86
C ALA A 18 -13.20 7.67 -1.35
N ARG A 19 -13.90 7.67 -2.48
CA ARG A 19 -14.62 8.84 -3.01
C ARG A 19 -15.69 9.34 -2.05
N LEU A 20 -16.52 8.43 -1.54
CA LEU A 20 -17.58 8.77 -0.59
C LEU A 20 -17.02 9.30 0.72
N ARG A 21 -15.94 8.71 1.24
CA ARG A 21 -15.24 9.20 2.46
C ARG A 21 -14.62 10.57 2.27
N ALA A 22 -14.05 10.85 1.10
CA ALA A 22 -13.53 12.19 0.80
C ALA A 22 -14.67 13.22 0.87
N ARG A 23 -15.80 12.93 0.21
CA ARG A 23 -16.98 13.81 0.24
C ARG A 23 -17.58 13.95 1.65
N GLU A 24 -17.67 12.86 2.40
CA GLU A 24 -18.09 12.87 3.79
C GLU A 24 -17.16 13.77 4.63
N GLY A 25 -15.84 13.66 4.43
CA GLY A 25 -14.83 14.47 5.09
C GLY A 25 -15.02 15.97 4.84
N GLU A 26 -15.26 16.37 3.59
CA GLU A 26 -15.59 17.75 3.21
C GLU A 26 -16.82 18.27 3.95
N LEU A 27 -17.93 17.52 3.91
CA LEU A 27 -19.18 17.91 4.57
C LEU A 27 -19.03 17.99 6.08
N ARG A 28 -18.31 17.04 6.68
CA ARG A 28 -18.03 17.03 8.11
C ARG A 28 -17.18 18.23 8.53
N ALA A 29 -16.15 18.57 7.75
CA ALA A 29 -15.32 19.74 8.02
C ALA A 29 -16.15 21.03 8.00
N LEU A 30 -17.02 21.19 7.01
CA LEU A 30 -17.95 22.34 6.93
C LEU A 30 -18.84 22.41 8.17
N LEU A 31 -19.49 21.31 8.56
CA LEU A 31 -20.41 21.27 9.71
C LEU A 31 -19.72 21.45 11.07
N LEU A 32 -18.43 21.13 11.17
CA LEU A 32 -17.64 21.30 12.38
C LEU A 32 -17.07 22.72 12.52
N HIS A 33 -16.59 23.31 11.42
CA HIS A 33 -15.87 24.58 11.46
C HIS A 33 -16.78 25.80 11.29
N ASP A 34 -17.87 25.68 10.53
CA ASP A 34 -18.82 26.77 10.33
C ASP A 34 -20.00 26.65 11.31
N ALA A 35 -19.98 27.49 12.34
CA ALA A 35 -21.05 27.53 13.35
C ALA A 35 -22.38 28.04 12.78
N ALA A 36 -22.37 28.79 11.67
CA ALA A 36 -23.56 29.33 11.02
C ALA A 36 -24.21 28.34 10.05
N MET A 37 -23.52 27.24 9.70
CA MET A 37 -24.04 26.22 8.80
C MET A 37 -25.26 25.51 9.42
N PRO A 38 -26.39 25.39 8.70
CA PRO A 38 -27.57 24.72 9.21
C PRO A 38 -27.30 23.22 9.42
N LYS A 39 -27.53 22.76 10.65
CA LYS A 39 -27.38 21.35 11.07
C LYS A 39 -28.64 20.51 10.88
N ILE A 40 -29.70 21.12 10.34
CA ILE A 40 -30.99 20.49 10.07
C ILE A 40 -31.25 20.63 8.57
N GLY A 41 -31.35 19.51 7.88
CA GLY A 41 -31.77 19.42 6.50
C GLY A 41 -33.22 18.94 6.38
N ARG A 42 -33.67 18.75 5.14
CA ARG A 42 -35.05 18.35 4.82
C ARG A 42 -35.47 17.00 5.43
N PHE A 43 -34.54 16.05 5.52
CA PHE A 43 -34.81 14.69 5.97
C PHE A 43 -33.94 14.25 7.16
N HIS A 44 -32.89 15.00 7.49
CA HIS A 44 -31.86 14.60 8.44
C HIS A 44 -31.38 15.77 9.30
N LYS A 45 -31.00 15.47 10.54
CA LYS A 45 -30.37 16.41 11.48
C LYS A 45 -29.01 15.87 11.92
N VAL A 46 -28.05 16.77 12.12
CA VAL A 46 -26.70 16.46 12.60
C VAL A 46 -26.50 17.08 13.97
N ASP A 47 -26.11 16.26 14.95
CA ASP A 47 -25.81 16.70 16.31
C ASP A 47 -24.30 16.64 16.58
N LEU A 48 -23.75 17.70 17.17
CA LEU A 48 -22.36 17.72 17.61
C LEU A 48 -22.27 17.22 19.04
N VAL A 49 -21.84 15.97 19.21
CA VAL A 49 -21.65 15.36 20.52
C VAL A 49 -20.17 15.35 20.88
N THR A 50 -19.81 15.98 22.00
CA THR A 50 -18.47 15.88 22.56
C THR A 50 -18.43 14.75 23.58
N ASN A 51 -17.72 13.68 23.26
CA ASN A 51 -17.47 12.58 24.20
C ASN A 51 -16.07 12.73 24.80
N ARG A 52 -16.00 12.75 26.14
CA ARG A 52 -14.73 12.71 26.89
C ARG A 52 -14.61 11.36 27.56
N GLN A 53 -13.62 10.58 27.13
CA GLN A 53 -13.32 9.28 27.71
C GLN A 53 -11.92 9.28 28.29
N ARG A 54 -11.78 8.72 29.50
CA ARG A 54 -10.48 8.42 30.08
C ARG A 54 -9.93 7.17 29.38
N VAL A 55 -8.83 7.33 28.65
CA VAL A 55 -8.13 6.22 28.00
C VAL A 55 -6.87 5.88 28.78
N PHE A 56 -6.53 4.60 28.83
CA PHE A 56 -5.24 4.16 29.34
C PHE A 56 -4.15 4.54 28.34
N ASP A 57 -3.12 5.27 28.79
CA ASP A 57 -1.96 5.63 27.97
C ASP A 57 -0.74 4.79 28.39
N PRO A 58 -0.36 3.76 27.62
CA PRO A 58 0.78 2.90 27.93
C PRO A 58 2.12 3.63 28.00
N ARG A 59 2.23 4.86 27.47
CA ARG A 59 3.46 5.66 27.50
C ARG A 59 3.76 6.25 28.87
N LEU A 60 2.74 6.37 29.72
CA LEU A 60 2.87 6.85 31.09
C LEU A 60 3.20 5.72 32.08
N LEU A 61 3.35 4.48 31.59
CA LEU A 61 3.80 3.37 32.42
C LEU A 61 5.29 3.50 32.76
N PRO A 62 5.71 3.07 33.96
CA PRO A 62 7.11 2.85 34.28
C PRO A 62 7.79 1.95 33.25
N GLU A 63 9.10 2.16 33.04
CA GLU A 63 9.85 1.42 32.02
C GLU A 63 9.87 -0.08 32.29
N GLU A 64 9.84 -0.47 33.56
CA GLU A 64 9.84 -1.85 34.03
C GLU A 64 8.60 -2.61 33.52
N ILE A 65 7.42 -1.99 33.54
CA ILE A 65 6.18 -2.62 33.08
C ILE A 65 6.06 -2.56 31.55
N ARG A 66 6.52 -1.46 30.95
CA ARG A 66 6.41 -1.21 29.51
C ARG A 66 7.29 -2.15 28.68
N LEU A 67 8.46 -2.50 29.21
CA LEU A 67 9.43 -3.38 28.55
C LEU A 67 9.31 -4.85 28.97
N ASP A 68 8.53 -5.15 30.01
CA ASP A 68 8.30 -6.51 30.45
C ASP A 68 7.47 -7.30 29.41
N PRO A 69 8.06 -8.37 28.81
CA PRO A 69 7.37 -9.20 27.83
C PRO A 69 6.09 -9.85 28.36
N ALA A 70 5.97 -10.06 29.68
CA ALA A 70 4.78 -10.64 30.31
C ALA A 70 3.51 -9.79 30.09
N TYR A 71 3.66 -8.49 29.84
CA TYR A 71 2.56 -7.57 29.54
C TYR A 71 2.42 -7.24 28.05
N THR A 72 3.09 -8.00 27.17
CA THR A 72 2.98 -7.84 25.72
C THR A 72 2.28 -9.04 25.08
N ARG A 73 1.61 -8.79 23.95
CA ARG A 73 1.01 -9.86 23.13
C ARG A 73 1.16 -9.53 21.66
N GLU A 74 1.29 -10.58 20.85
CA GLU A 74 1.20 -10.42 19.41
C GLU A 74 -0.26 -10.17 18.99
N LYS A 75 -0.49 -9.11 18.23
CA LYS A 75 -1.79 -8.83 17.58
C LYS A 75 -1.66 -9.06 16.08
N VAL A 76 -2.11 -10.22 15.62
CA VAL A 76 -2.12 -10.54 14.19
C VAL A 76 -3.30 -9.86 13.50
N THR A 77 -3.02 -8.96 12.56
CA THR A 77 -4.04 -8.30 11.72
C THR A 77 -3.78 -8.64 10.25
N ARG A 78 -4.73 -9.32 9.60
CA ARG A 78 -4.64 -9.61 8.17
C ARG A 78 -5.30 -8.48 7.38
N VAL A 79 -4.54 -7.86 6.48
CA VAL A 79 -5.02 -6.73 5.66
C VAL A 79 -4.96 -7.12 4.19
N LEU A 80 -6.11 -7.14 3.54
CA LEU A 80 -6.19 -7.28 2.08
C LEU A 80 -5.77 -5.96 1.43
N ARG A 81 -4.85 -6.00 0.47
CA ARG A 81 -4.42 -4.84 -0.33
C ARG A 81 -4.72 -5.13 -1.80
N ALA A 82 -5.46 -4.25 -2.45
CA ALA A 82 -5.68 -4.29 -3.89
C ALA A 82 -4.64 -3.37 -4.54
N THR A 83 -3.80 -3.91 -5.42
CA THR A 83 -2.87 -3.16 -6.25
C THR A 83 -3.13 -3.53 -7.71
N ARG A 84 -2.87 -2.62 -8.64
CA ARG A 84 -2.96 -2.97 -10.07
C ARG A 84 -1.88 -4.01 -10.36
N LYS A 85 -2.26 -5.12 -11.02
CA LYS A 85 -1.29 -6.05 -11.58
C LYS A 85 -0.50 -5.29 -12.64
N GLY A 86 0.81 -5.10 -12.42
CA GLY A 86 1.70 -4.55 -13.44
C GLY A 86 1.71 -5.44 -14.70
N PRO A 87 2.24 -4.96 -15.84
CA PRO A 87 2.47 -5.83 -16.98
C PRO A 87 3.29 -7.02 -16.49
N THR A 88 2.70 -8.21 -16.62
CA THR A 88 3.45 -9.44 -16.39
C THR A 88 4.40 -9.51 -17.56
N THR A 89 5.61 -8.96 -17.42
CA THR A 89 6.73 -9.44 -18.24
C THR A 89 6.85 -10.89 -17.85
N GLN A 90 6.19 -11.75 -18.62
CA GLN A 90 6.58 -13.14 -18.70
C GLN A 90 8.03 -13.06 -19.15
N ALA A 91 8.96 -13.16 -18.21
CA ALA A 91 10.28 -13.65 -18.56
C ALA A 91 10.00 -15.05 -19.10
N GLU A 92 9.77 -15.13 -20.41
CA GLU A 92 10.02 -16.32 -21.17
C GLU A 92 11.42 -16.76 -20.75
N THR A 93 11.48 -17.77 -19.89
CA THR A 93 12.64 -18.64 -19.83
C THR A 93 12.69 -19.33 -21.19
N VAL A 94 13.17 -18.61 -22.20
CA VAL A 94 13.70 -19.24 -23.41
C VAL A 94 14.97 -19.95 -22.93
N GLU A 95 14.84 -21.20 -22.53
CA GLU A 95 15.95 -22.14 -22.53
C GLU A 95 16.43 -22.23 -23.99
N LEU A 96 17.42 -21.40 -24.33
CA LEU A 96 18.25 -21.60 -25.50
C LEU A 96 19.05 -22.89 -25.26
N PRO A 97 18.90 -23.96 -26.05
CA PRO A 97 19.80 -25.10 -25.95
C PRO A 97 21.19 -24.64 -26.38
N ALA A 98 22.17 -24.86 -25.49
CA ALA A 98 23.58 -24.55 -25.71
C ALA A 98 24.10 -25.26 -26.98
N LEU A 99 24.31 -24.49 -28.05
CA LEU A 99 25.07 -24.93 -29.21
C LEU A 99 26.57 -24.60 -29.00
N ALA A 100 27.36 -25.66 -29.15
CA ALA A 100 28.80 -25.85 -28.95
C ALA A 100 29.77 -24.72 -29.36
N PRO A 101 30.99 -24.68 -28.78
CA PRO A 101 31.95 -23.60 -28.96
C PRO A 101 32.59 -23.62 -30.36
N ARG A 102 32.51 -22.49 -31.07
CA ARG A 102 33.27 -22.27 -32.30
C ARG A 102 34.72 -21.93 -31.98
N ILE A 103 35.60 -22.80 -32.45
CA ILE A 103 37.07 -22.73 -32.43
C ILE A 103 37.54 -21.37 -32.96
N ALA A 104 38.22 -20.58 -32.13
CA ALA A 104 38.90 -19.37 -32.55
C ALA A 104 40.33 -19.71 -33.00
N LEU A 105 40.53 -19.71 -34.33
CA LEU A 105 41.84 -19.84 -34.97
C LEU A 105 42.64 -18.55 -34.71
N ARG A 106 43.64 -18.60 -33.82
CA ARG A 106 44.61 -17.52 -33.62
C ARG A 106 45.64 -17.55 -34.76
N ALA A 107 45.50 -16.65 -35.73
CA ALA A 107 46.57 -16.34 -36.66
C ALA A 107 47.62 -15.47 -35.95
N ARG A 108 48.84 -16.00 -35.82
CA ARG A 108 50.07 -15.25 -35.50
C ARG A 108 50.54 -14.56 -36.78
N LEU A 109 50.76 -13.25 -36.75
CA LEU A 109 51.75 -12.60 -37.63
C LEU A 109 52.53 -11.55 -36.81
N PHE A 110 53.84 -11.74 -36.80
CA PHE A 110 54.92 -10.83 -36.37
C PHE A 110 54.86 -9.51 -37.20
N ALA A 111 55.55 -8.39 -36.97
CA ALA A 111 56.86 -8.09 -36.39
C ALA A 111 57.03 -6.55 -36.25
N GLY A 112 58.10 -6.10 -35.57
CA GLY A 112 58.76 -4.79 -35.77
C GLY A 112 58.53 -3.78 -34.65
N GLN A 113 59.39 -3.69 -33.61
CA GLN A 113 60.66 -2.93 -33.54
C GLN A 113 60.45 -1.40 -33.68
N HIS A 114 61.05 -0.48 -32.93
CA HIS A 114 61.84 -0.40 -31.68
C HIS A 114 61.96 1.14 -31.38
N PRO A 115 62.57 1.59 -30.26
CA PRO A 115 62.36 2.89 -29.64
C PRO A 115 63.48 3.89 -29.94
N HIS A 116 63.32 5.14 -29.47
CA HIS A 116 64.31 5.83 -28.63
C HIS A 116 63.63 6.92 -27.81
#